data_AF-A0A952L855-F1
#
_entry.id   AF-A0A952L855-F1
#
_cell.length_a   1.000
_cell.length_b   1.000
_cell.length_c   1.000
_cell.angle_alpha   90.00
_cell.angle_beta   90.00
_cell.angle_gamma   90.00
#
_symmetry.space_group_name_H-M   'P 1'
#
loop_
_entity.id
_entity.type
_entity.pdbx_description
1 polymer ?
#
loop_
_entity_poly.entity_id
_entity_poly.type
_entity_poly.pdbx_seq_one_letter_code
_entity_poly.pdbx_strand_id
1 'polypeptide(L)'
;MTDTRTTGAPSAEAIPESEVAGLSAKTLAHVIHYRRKTYVTKPSEGYALLKRVRTLLRDGTTDLVPLVHRDGFVWLAVGPSIPIAIDEVESDAGHDDKHTLKRLGLD
;
A
#
# COMPACT_ATOMS: atom_id res chain seq x y z
N MET A 1 43.96 -14.22 37.95
CA MET A 1 44.43 -14.03 36.56
C MET A 1 43.38 -14.68 35.66
N THR A 2 42.93 -13.91 34.67
CA THR A 2 41.74 -14.02 33.81
C THR A 2 41.52 -15.36 33.10
N ASP A 3 40.25 -15.75 32.91
CA ASP A 3 39.69 -16.08 31.58
C ASP A 3 38.15 -16.17 31.60
N THR A 4 37.49 -15.13 31.10
CA THR A 4 36.06 -15.08 30.81
C THR A 4 35.82 -15.59 29.39
N ARG A 5 35.17 -16.75 29.25
CA ARG A 5 34.79 -17.34 27.96
C ARG A 5 33.54 -16.66 27.39
N THR A 6 33.78 -15.87 26.35
CA THR A 6 32.95 -15.48 25.19
C THR A 6 31.48 -15.92 25.15
N THR A 7 30.65 -14.89 25.06
CA THR A 7 29.26 -14.78 24.59
C THR A 7 28.94 -15.70 23.40
N GLY A 8 28.05 -16.67 23.60
CA GLY A 8 27.34 -17.36 22.53
C GLY A 8 25.95 -16.76 22.38
N ALA A 9 25.80 -15.78 21.48
CA ALA A 9 24.49 -15.35 21.02
C ALA A 9 23.91 -16.45 20.11
N PRO A 10 22.63 -16.87 20.28
CA PRO A 10 22.03 -17.83 19.38
C PRO A 10 21.92 -17.21 17.99
N SER A 11 22.39 -17.95 16.98
CA SER A 11 22.16 -17.64 15.56
C SER A 11 20.66 -17.44 15.36
N ALA A 12 20.26 -16.21 15.05
CA ALA A 12 18.99 -15.97 14.40
C ALA A 12 19.08 -16.67 13.04
N GLU A 13 18.39 -17.81 12.90
CA GLU A 13 18.14 -18.44 11.62
C GLU A 13 17.54 -17.36 10.71
N ALA A 14 18.32 -16.92 9.73
CA ALA A 14 17.87 -16.01 8.71
C ALA A 14 16.82 -16.76 7.88
N ILE A 15 15.56 -16.36 8.04
CA ILE A 15 14.44 -16.87 7.25
C ILE A 15 14.79 -16.69 5.76
N PRO A 16 14.78 -17.75 4.94
CA PRO A 16 15.14 -17.64 3.53
C PRO A 16 14.23 -16.64 2.81
N GLU A 17 14.80 -15.79 1.96
CA GLU A 17 14.07 -14.73 1.23
C GLU A 17 12.85 -15.24 0.44
N SER A 18 12.88 -16.50 0.02
CA SER A 18 11.74 -17.18 -0.62
C SER A 18 10.56 -17.45 0.31
N GLU A 19 10.81 -17.68 1.61
CA GLU A 19 9.75 -17.74 2.63
C GLU A 19 9.25 -16.34 2.97
N VAL A 20 10.12 -15.33 2.99
CA VAL A 20 9.71 -13.92 3.18
C VAL A 20 8.85 -13.42 2.01
N ALA A 21 9.16 -13.81 0.77
CA ALA A 21 8.38 -13.45 -0.42
C ALA A 21 6.98 -14.10 -0.45
N GLY A 22 6.82 -15.30 0.14
CA GLY A 22 5.51 -15.91 0.36
C GLY A 22 4.74 -15.37 1.56
N LEU A 23 5.42 -14.63 2.44
CA LEU A 23 4.87 -13.99 3.64
C LEU A 23 4.61 -12.49 3.46
N SER A 24 5.09 -11.86 2.38
CA SER A 24 4.77 -10.46 2.10
C SER A 24 3.34 -10.37 1.58
N ALA A 25 2.49 -9.71 2.35
CA ALA A 25 1.11 -9.44 1.96
C ALA A 25 1.12 -8.68 0.62
N LYS A 26 0.49 -9.25 -0.41
CA LYS A 26 0.43 -8.64 -1.73
C LYS A 26 -0.74 -7.66 -1.76
N THR A 27 -0.44 -6.40 -2.00
CA THR A 27 -1.47 -5.37 -2.20
C THR A 27 -2.28 -5.69 -3.46
N LEU A 28 -3.57 -5.97 -3.29
CA LEU A 28 -4.54 -6.28 -4.33
C LEU A 28 -5.25 -5.05 -4.87
N ALA A 29 -5.44 -4.03 -4.04
CA ALA A 29 -6.11 -2.79 -4.41
C ALA A 29 -5.75 -1.66 -3.44
N HIS A 30 -6.07 -0.43 -3.83
CA HIS A 30 -6.11 0.71 -2.92
C HIS A 30 -7.53 1.24 -2.80
N VAL A 31 -7.92 1.58 -1.58
CA VAL A 31 -9.17 2.29 -1.27
C VAL A 31 -8.83 3.74 -0.95
N ILE A 32 -9.33 4.66 -1.76
CA ILE A 32 -9.11 6.10 -1.59
C ILE A 32 -10.37 6.70 -0.99
N HIS A 33 -10.25 7.21 0.23
CA HIS A 33 -11.27 8.02 0.87
C HIS A 33 -10.99 9.49 0.58
N TYR A 34 -11.87 10.10 -0.22
CA TYR A 34 -11.76 11.48 -0.64
C TYR A 34 -13.07 12.22 -0.39
N ARG A 35 -13.07 13.11 0.61
CA ARG A 35 -14.27 13.80 1.09
C ARG A 35 -15.37 12.80 1.48
N ARG A 36 -16.49 12.79 0.76
CA ARG A 36 -17.65 11.89 0.98
C ARG A 36 -17.71 10.76 -0.06
N LYS A 37 -16.61 10.52 -0.78
CA LYS A 37 -16.51 9.51 -1.84
C LYS A 37 -15.41 8.51 -1.50
N THR A 38 -15.66 7.26 -1.87
CA THR A 38 -14.70 6.17 -1.77
C THR A 38 -14.45 5.63 -3.16
N TYR A 39 -13.19 5.55 -3.56
CA TYR A 39 -12.75 4.99 -4.83
C TYR A 39 -11.94 3.74 -4.58
N VAL A 40 -12.13 2.72 -5.41
CA VAL A 40 -11.34 1.50 -5.36
C VAL A 40 -10.57 1.40 -6.66
N THR A 41 -9.26 1.18 -6.56
CA THR A 41 -8.39 1.14 -7.73
C THR A 41 -7.36 0.02 -7.67
N LYS A 42 -6.78 -0.29 -8.82
CA LYS A 42 -5.70 -1.25 -8.96
C LYS A 42 -4.43 -0.74 -8.25
N PRO A 43 -3.54 -1.63 -7.79
CA PRO A 43 -2.33 -1.24 -7.07
C PRO A 43 -1.47 -0.21 -7.80
N SER A 44 -1.33 -0.34 -9.13
CA SER A 44 -0.54 0.59 -9.95
C SER A 44 -1.03 2.04 -9.85
N GLU A 45 -2.33 2.25 -9.96
CA GLU A 45 -2.97 3.57 -9.91
C GLU A 45 -2.93 4.15 -8.49
N GLY A 46 -3.18 3.30 -7.48
CA GLY A 46 -3.09 3.68 -6.07
C GLY A 46 -1.69 4.16 -5.69
N TYR A 47 -0.65 3.43 -6.09
CA TYR A 47 0.74 3.85 -5.87
C TYR A 47 1.11 5.11 -6.64
N ALA A 48 0.62 5.29 -7.87
CA ALA A 48 0.84 6.52 -8.64
C ALA A 48 0.24 7.74 -7.93
N LEU A 49 -1.01 7.62 -7.45
CA LEU A 49 -1.66 8.66 -6.65
C LEU A 49 -0.88 8.95 -5.36
N LEU A 50 -0.52 7.91 -4.61
CA LEU A 50 0.16 8.05 -3.32
C LEU A 50 1.53 8.74 -3.45
N LYS A 51 2.28 8.45 -4.52
CA LYS A 51 3.51 9.19 -4.85
C LYS A 51 3.22 10.67 -5.08
N ARG A 52 2.21 11.01 -5.89
CA ARG A 52 1.87 12.40 -6.19
C ARG A 52 1.36 13.15 -4.95
N VAL A 53 0.54 12.51 -4.11
CA VAL A 53 0.07 13.05 -2.83
C VAL A 53 1.26 13.40 -1.93
N ARG A 54 2.20 12.47 -1.75
CA ARG A 54 3.40 12.71 -0.94
C ARG A 54 4.22 13.89 -1.46
N THR A 55 4.41 14.01 -2.77
CA THR A 55 5.10 15.15 -3.38
C THR A 55 4.38 16.47 -3.10
N LEU A 56 3.08 16.55 -3.37
CA LEU A 56 2.31 17.79 -3.20
C LEU A 56 2.25 18.24 -1.73
N LEU A 57 2.09 17.30 -0.80
CA LEU A 57 2.11 17.59 0.64
C LEU A 57 3.49 18.05 1.12
N ARG A 58 4.57 17.42 0.62
CA ARG A 58 5.95 17.83 0.92
C ARG A 58 6.25 19.24 0.41
N ASP A 59 5.78 19.56 -0.79
CA ASP A 59 6.03 20.84 -1.44
C ASP A 59 5.05 21.94 -0.96
N GLY A 60 4.03 21.58 -0.18
CA GLY A 60 3.00 22.50 0.28
C GLY A 60 2.08 23.02 -0.84
N THR A 61 2.07 22.35 -1.99
CA THR A 61 1.33 22.80 -3.19
C THR A 61 -0.01 22.07 -3.34
N THR A 62 -0.91 22.66 -4.12
CA THR A 62 -2.20 22.05 -4.45
C THR A 62 -2.33 21.88 -5.95
N ASP A 63 -2.73 20.69 -6.40
CA ASP A 63 -2.87 20.35 -7.81
C ASP A 63 -3.99 19.31 -8.04
N LEU A 64 -4.42 19.15 -9.29
CA LEU A 64 -5.34 18.09 -9.71
C LEU A 64 -4.55 16.83 -10.07
N VAL A 65 -4.88 15.71 -9.41
CA VAL A 65 -4.25 14.42 -9.63
C VAL A 65 -5.27 13.48 -10.30
N PRO A 66 -4.92 12.84 -11.43
CA PRO A 66 -5.80 11.89 -12.07
C PRO A 66 -5.84 10.59 -11.27
N LEU A 67 -7.03 9.98 -11.19
CA LEU A 67 -7.23 8.67 -10.60
C LEU A 67 -8.16 7.85 -11.51
N VAL A 68 -7.62 6.77 -12.07
CA VAL A 68 -8.44 5.69 -12.63
C VAL A 68 -8.91 4.82 -11.46
N HIS A 69 -10.20 4.48 -11.42
CA HIS A 69 -10.81 3.62 -10.41
C HIS A 69 -11.81 2.66 -11.07
N ARG A 70 -12.38 1.74 -10.30
CA ARG A 70 -13.28 0.68 -10.81
C ARG A 70 -14.42 1.18 -11.70
N ASP A 71 -14.96 2.37 -11.43
CA ASP A 71 -16.14 2.92 -12.11
C ASP A 71 -15.76 3.96 -13.20
N GLY A 72 -14.47 4.18 -13.44
CA GLY A 72 -13.99 5.11 -14.47
C GLY A 72 -12.83 5.98 -13.99
N PHE A 73 -12.95 7.29 -14.20
CA PHE A 73 -11.86 8.24 -14.04
C PHE A 73 -12.33 9.49 -13.31
N VAL A 74 -11.49 10.02 -12.43
CA VAL A 74 -11.76 11.24 -11.68
C VAL A 74 -10.50 12.08 -11.49
N TRP A 75 -10.66 13.39 -11.40
CA TRP A 75 -9.63 14.31 -10.94
C TRP A 75 -9.84 14.62 -9.46
N LEU A 76 -8.81 14.40 -8.64
CA LEU A 76 -8.80 14.72 -7.22
C LEU A 76 -7.94 15.96 -6.99
N ALA A 77 -8.50 16.98 -6.33
CA ALA A 77 -7.69 18.09 -5.84
C ALA A 77 -6.92 17.61 -4.61
N VAL A 78 -5.59 17.70 -4.64
CA VAL A 78 -4.71 17.23 -3.57
C VAL A 78 -3.86 18.39 -3.10
N GLY A 79 -3.81 18.60 -1.79
CA GLY A 79 -2.99 19.63 -1.17
C GLY A 79 -3.09 19.59 0.36
N PRO A 80 -2.30 20.42 1.07
CA PRO A 80 -2.17 20.35 2.54
C PRO A 80 -3.48 20.51 3.31
N SER A 81 -4.44 21.26 2.76
CA SER A 81 -5.73 21.54 3.38
C SER A 81 -6.86 20.61 2.92
N ILE A 82 -6.57 19.60 2.09
CA ILE A 82 -7.56 18.70 1.51
C ILE A 82 -7.40 17.30 2.11
N PRO A 83 -8.31 16.85 2.99
CA PRO A 83 -8.24 15.53 3.59
C PRO A 83 -8.36 14.42 2.54
N ILE A 84 -7.39 13.51 2.55
CA ILE A 84 -7.37 12.28 1.75
C ILE A 84 -6.77 11.16 2.59
N ALA A 85 -7.39 9.98 2.57
CA ALA A 85 -6.83 8.76 3.14
C ALA A 85 -6.77 7.69 2.05
N ILE A 86 -5.71 6.88 2.09
CA ILE A 86 -5.45 5.82 1.12
C ILE A 86 -5.09 4.59 1.93
N ASP A 87 -5.95 3.57 1.85
CA ASP A 87 -5.77 2.29 2.53
C ASP A 87 -5.41 1.21 1.50
N GLU A 88 -4.54 0.28 1.90
CA GLU A 88 -4.15 -0.86 1.09
C GLU A 88 -5.06 -2.05 1.41
N VAL A 89 -5.51 -2.75 0.37
CA VAL A 89 -6.19 -4.05 0.53
C VAL A 89 -5.19 -5.12 0.19
N GLU A 90 -4.84 -5.93 1.16
CA GLU A 90 -3.84 -6.99 1.03
C GLU A 90 -4.50 -8.37 0.87
N SER A 91 -3.80 -9.30 0.22
CA SER A 91 -4.15 -10.72 0.25
C SER A 91 -3.50 -11.40 1.46
N ASP A 92 -4.29 -12.09 2.27
CA ASP A 92 -3.78 -13.00 3.30
C ASP A 92 -3.28 -14.31 2.68
N ALA A 93 -2.26 -14.93 3.29
CA ALA A 93 -1.78 -16.24 2.89
C ALA A 93 -2.92 -17.28 2.98
N GLY A 94 -3.32 -17.83 1.83
CA GLY A 94 -4.37 -18.85 1.72
C GLY A 94 -5.75 -18.35 1.25
N HIS A 95 -5.92 -17.06 0.93
CA HIS A 95 -7.14 -16.54 0.31
C HIS A 95 -7.07 -16.47 -1.22
N ASP A 96 -8.21 -16.67 -1.88
CA ASP A 96 -8.32 -16.54 -3.34
C ASP A 96 -8.39 -15.05 -3.76
N ASP A 97 -7.27 -14.54 -4.30
CA ASP A 97 -7.14 -13.21 -4.89
C ASP A 97 -8.30 -12.88 -5.85
N LYS A 98 -8.76 -13.87 -6.65
CA LYS A 98 -9.78 -13.66 -7.68
C LYS A 98 -11.13 -13.32 -7.07
N HIS A 99 -11.50 -13.99 -5.99
CA HIS A 99 -12.74 -13.70 -5.29
C HIS A 99 -12.71 -12.27 -4.69
N THR A 100 -11.58 -11.86 -4.13
CA THR A 100 -11.40 -10.51 -3.58
C THR A 100 -11.47 -9.44 -4.67
N LEU A 101 -10.76 -9.62 -5.78
CA LEU A 101 -10.80 -8.69 -6.92
C LEU A 101 -12.22 -8.52 -7.50
N LYS A 102 -12.97 -9.63 -7.62
CA LYS A 102 -14.37 -9.60 -8.07
C LYS A 102 -15.26 -8.84 -7.10
N ARG A 103 -15.09 -9.01 -5.78
CA ARG A 103 -15.82 -8.23 -4.76
C ARG A 103 -15.51 -6.72 -4.82
N LEU A 104 -14.29 -6.38 -5.21
CA LEU A 104 -13.84 -5.00 -5.37
C LEU A 104 -14.25 -4.38 -6.72
N GLY A 105 -14.67 -5.20 -7.69
CA GLY A 105 -15.03 -4.77 -9.04
C GLY A 105 -13.82 -4.44 -9.91
N LEU A 106 -12.69 -5.13 -9.71
CA LEU A 106 -11.43 -4.90 -10.43
C LEU A 106 -11.07 -6.04 -11.42
N ASP A 107 -11.89 -7.09 -11.48
CA ASP A 107 -11.84 -8.23 -12.42
C ASP A 107 -12.76 -7.96 -13.63
#